data_AF-A0A6P6G9T8-F1
#
_entry.id   AF-A0A6P6G9T8-F1
#
_cell.length_a   1.000
_cell.length_b   1.000
_cell.length_c   1.000
_cell.angle_alpha   90.00
_cell.angle_beta   90.00
_cell.angle_gamma   90.00
#
_symmetry.space_group_name_H-M   'P 1'
#
loop_
_entity.id
_entity.type
_entity.pdbx_description
1 polymer ?
#
loop_
_entity_poly.entity_id
_entity_poly.type
_entity_poly.pdbx_seq_one_letter_code
_entity_poly.pdbx_strand_id
1 'polypeptide(L)'
;MDFSENRNESSSNPYGLLLHSLSLIPISHYVIGFLVVFFVFLYNFLEFHFFENLRTGLRGFPVVFTYNSSSDIYNAVVSKCRVLNGRYLPTPWISSPHFQTCFLNFFGRPPVFSYRRELFHASDGGTIALDWLSSSDVSGAFHMNNVISKDDTTPIMVVIPGLTSDSASAYIKHLAFNTAKSGWNVVVTNHRGLGGVSITSDCFYNAGWTEDTRVIINHLHDEYPKAPLFLVGTSIGANILVCHLIFLILVEIYTLFRFLASDFIYFFCFYYFFQS
;
A
#
# COMPACT_ATOMS: atom_id res chain seq x y z
N MET A 1 -29.91 -84.98 14.94
CA MET A 1 -29.39 -84.26 13.78
C MET A 1 -30.18 -82.96 13.72
N ASP A 2 -29.76 -81.95 14.48
CA ASP A 2 -28.74 -80.95 14.07
C ASP A 2 -29.35 -80.00 13.03
N PHE A 3 -29.47 -78.68 13.19
CA PHE A 3 -28.67 -77.71 13.95
C PHE A 3 -29.57 -76.51 14.25
N SER A 4 -29.64 -76.10 15.52
CA SER A 4 -30.13 -74.77 15.90
C SER A 4 -28.89 -73.89 16.07
N GLU A 5 -28.62 -72.96 15.15
CA GLU A 5 -27.68 -71.88 15.48
C GLU A 5 -27.98 -70.61 14.68
N ASN A 6 -28.39 -69.61 15.45
CA ASN A 6 -28.44 -68.20 15.11
C ASN A 6 -27.20 -67.75 14.32
N ARG A 7 -27.42 -67.22 13.10
CA ARG A 7 -26.53 -66.20 12.54
C ARG A 7 -27.36 -65.04 12.00
N ASN A 8 -27.84 -64.22 12.95
CA ASN A 8 -28.08 -62.80 12.69
C ASN A 8 -26.72 -62.13 12.53
N GLU A 9 -26.06 -62.32 11.40
CA GLU A 9 -25.00 -61.40 10.96
C GLU A 9 -25.70 -60.17 10.40
N SER A 10 -26.07 -59.25 11.31
CA SER A 10 -26.40 -57.89 10.92
C SER A 10 -25.21 -57.37 10.12
N SER A 11 -25.43 -57.00 8.87
CA SER A 11 -24.50 -56.20 8.07
C SER A 11 -24.34 -54.85 8.77
N SER A 12 -23.44 -54.84 9.76
CA SER A 12 -23.15 -53.69 10.60
C SER A 12 -22.75 -52.55 9.67
N ASN A 13 -23.63 -51.55 9.59
CA ASN A 13 -23.43 -50.38 8.74
C ASN A 13 -22.00 -49.85 8.99
N PRO A 14 -21.12 -49.85 7.98
CA PRO A 14 -19.71 -49.49 8.17
C PRO A 14 -19.55 -48.08 8.77
N TYR A 15 -20.48 -47.17 8.44
CA TYR A 15 -20.54 -45.84 9.05
C TYR A 15 -20.93 -45.88 10.53
N GLY A 16 -21.81 -46.79 10.94
CA GLY A 16 -22.21 -46.97 12.33
C GLY A 16 -21.07 -47.52 13.20
N LEU A 17 -20.29 -48.46 12.68
CA LEU A 17 -19.08 -48.96 13.34
C LEU A 17 -18.00 -47.88 13.47
N LEU A 18 -17.85 -47.03 12.45
CA LEU A 18 -16.91 -45.91 12.47
C LEU A 18 -17.32 -44.86 13.50
N LEU A 19 -18.62 -44.53 13.56
CA LEU A 19 -19.16 -43.54 14.50
C LEU A 19 -19.08 -44.00 15.96
N HIS A 20 -19.34 -45.29 16.20
CA HIS A 20 -19.13 -45.91 17.52
C HIS A 20 -17.66 -45.94 17.91
N SER A 21 -16.76 -46.24 16.96
CA SER A 21 -15.31 -46.20 17.21
C SER A 21 -14.82 -44.79 17.53
N LEU A 22 -15.38 -43.77 16.87
CA LEU A 22 -15.10 -42.36 17.15
C LEU A 22 -15.65 -41.94 18.53
N SER A 23 -16.84 -42.38 18.92
CA SER A 23 -17.41 -42.02 20.23
C SER A 23 -16.67 -42.64 21.43
N LEU A 24 -15.85 -43.68 21.20
CA LEU A 24 -14.98 -44.29 22.21
C LEU A 24 -13.70 -43.49 22.46
N ILE A 25 -13.32 -42.57 21.57
CA ILE A 25 -12.14 -41.73 21.74
C ILE A 25 -12.44 -40.68 22.82
N PRO A 26 -11.58 -40.52 23.85
CA PRO A 26 -11.79 -39.51 24.88
C PRO A 26 -11.86 -38.10 24.27
N ILE A 27 -12.81 -37.28 24.74
CA ILE A 27 -13.03 -35.89 24.28
C ILE A 27 -11.73 -35.06 24.29
N SER A 28 -10.82 -35.33 25.24
CA SER A 28 -9.50 -34.69 25.31
C SER A 28 -8.70 -34.79 24.02
N HIS A 29 -8.77 -35.90 23.28
CA HIS A 29 -8.03 -36.08 22.02
C HIS A 29 -8.62 -35.22 20.90
N TYR A 30 -9.95 -35.05 20.86
CA TYR A 30 -10.60 -34.13 19.92
C TYR A 30 -10.24 -32.68 20.22
N VAL A 31 -10.20 -32.30 21.50
CA VAL A 31 -9.78 -30.95 21.91
C VAL A 31 -8.31 -30.71 21.53
N ILE A 32 -7.41 -31.66 21.79
CA ILE A 32 -6.00 -31.55 21.39
C ILE A 32 -5.86 -31.46 19.88
N GLY A 33 -6.56 -32.32 19.12
CA GLY A 33 -6.54 -32.30 17.67
C GLY A 33 -7.05 -30.97 17.10
N PHE A 34 -8.15 -30.45 17.63
CA PHE A 34 -8.68 -29.14 17.27
C PHE A 34 -7.67 -28.03 17.59
N LEU A 35 -7.07 -28.04 18.78
CA LEU A 35 -6.05 -27.05 19.15
C LEU A 35 -4.85 -27.10 18.21
N VAL A 36 -4.36 -28.29 17.85
CA VAL A 36 -3.25 -28.44 16.89
C VAL A 36 -3.63 -27.87 15.53
N VAL A 37 -4.78 -28.25 14.98
CA VAL A 37 -5.26 -27.72 13.69
C VAL A 37 -5.46 -26.21 13.75
N PHE A 38 -6.03 -25.70 14.84
CA PHE A 38 -6.23 -24.27 15.07
C PHE A 38 -4.91 -23.52 15.15
N PHE A 39 -3.91 -24.01 15.89
CA PHE A 39 -2.59 -23.39 15.96
C PHE A 39 -1.84 -23.44 14.64
N VAL A 40 -1.95 -24.54 13.88
CA VAL A 40 -1.38 -24.63 12.53
C VAL A 40 -2.06 -23.63 11.60
N PHE A 41 -3.39 -23.54 11.63
CA PHE A 41 -4.14 -22.54 10.87
C PHE A 41 -3.71 -21.14 11.27
N LEU A 42 -3.63 -20.83 12.56
CA LEU A 42 -3.26 -19.52 13.08
C LEU A 42 -1.83 -19.13 12.70
N TYR A 43 -0.89 -20.07 12.74
CA TYR A 43 0.49 -19.87 12.31
C TYR A 43 0.60 -19.51 10.83
N ASN A 44 -0.14 -20.24 9.98
CA ASN A 44 -0.19 -19.99 8.54
C ASN A 44 -0.95 -18.69 8.21
N PHE A 45 -2.10 -18.46 8.85
CA PHE A 45 -2.94 -17.28 8.64
C PHE A 45 -2.25 -15.99 9.07
N LEU A 46 -1.50 -16.02 10.18
CA LEU A 46 -0.75 -14.87 10.66
C LEU A 46 0.64 -14.76 10.01
N GLU A 47 1.03 -15.68 9.13
CA GLU A 47 2.33 -15.70 8.46
C GLU A 47 3.49 -15.50 9.44
N PHE A 48 3.51 -16.29 10.52
CA PHE A 48 4.58 -16.18 11.51
C PHE A 48 5.89 -16.77 10.96
N HIS A 49 6.80 -15.95 10.47
CA HIS A 49 8.13 -16.42 10.03
C HIS A 49 9.12 -16.63 11.18
N PHE A 50 8.65 -16.75 12.43
CA PHE A 50 9.52 -16.80 13.62
C PHE A 50 10.49 -17.99 13.59
N PHE A 51 10.00 -19.21 13.31
CA PHE A 51 10.85 -20.40 13.27
C PHE A 51 11.84 -20.38 12.09
N GLU A 52 11.42 -19.82 10.95
CA GLU A 52 12.28 -19.65 9.78
C GLU A 52 13.40 -18.63 10.05
N ASN A 53 13.06 -17.51 10.69
CA ASN A 53 14.01 -16.48 11.14
C ASN A 53 15.01 -17.03 12.15
N LEU A 54 14.55 -17.86 13.10
CA LEU A 54 15.43 -18.52 14.06
C LEU A 54 16.37 -19.52 13.36
N ARG A 55 15.86 -20.34 12.42
CA ARG A 55 16.66 -21.32 11.67
C ARG A 55 17.71 -20.66 10.79
N THR A 56 17.43 -19.48 10.24
CA THR A 56 18.37 -18.69 9.43
C THR A 56 19.32 -17.84 10.29
N GLY A 57 19.23 -17.93 11.61
CA GLY A 57 20.11 -17.22 12.54
C GLY A 57 19.91 -15.71 12.53
N LEU A 58 18.67 -15.24 12.27
CA LEU A 58 18.32 -13.82 12.17
C LEU A 58 19.19 -13.05 11.15
N ARG A 59 19.67 -13.74 10.10
CA ARG A 59 20.53 -13.14 9.07
C ARG A 59 19.77 -12.24 8.10
N GLY A 60 18.44 -12.22 8.17
CA GLY A 60 17.57 -11.41 7.32
C GLY A 60 17.43 -11.95 5.90
N PHE A 61 16.37 -11.50 5.24
CA PHE A 61 16.02 -11.89 3.88
C PHE A 61 16.61 -10.87 2.88
N PRO A 62 17.12 -11.31 1.72
CA PRO A 62 17.49 -10.37 0.67
C PRO A 62 16.24 -9.59 0.22
N VAL A 63 16.39 -8.28 0.00
CA VAL A 63 15.31 -7.49 -0.59
C VAL A 63 15.23 -7.84 -2.08
N VAL A 64 14.11 -8.42 -2.50
CA VAL A 64 13.81 -8.69 -3.91
C VAL A 64 12.87 -7.60 -4.40
N PHE A 65 13.23 -6.94 -5.48
CA PHE A 65 12.41 -5.91 -6.10
C PHE A 65 12.41 -6.08 -7.62
N THR A 66 11.29 -5.74 -8.24
CA THR A 66 11.10 -5.81 -9.70
C THR A 66 11.06 -4.40 -10.24
N TYR A 67 11.89 -4.12 -11.25
CA TYR A 67 11.95 -2.83 -11.93
C TYR A 67 12.32 -3.06 -13.39
N ASN A 68 12.09 -2.05 -14.23
CA ASN A 68 12.52 -2.10 -15.61
C ASN A 68 14.04 -1.87 -15.69
N SER A 69 14.81 -2.94 -15.89
CA SER A 69 16.27 -2.90 -15.98
C SER A 69 16.79 -2.11 -17.19
N SER A 70 15.94 -1.84 -18.17
CA SER A 70 16.29 -1.04 -19.34
C SER A 70 16.23 0.48 -19.09
N SER A 71 15.69 0.92 -17.95
CA SER A 71 15.63 2.34 -17.60
C SER A 71 16.88 2.79 -16.83
N ASP A 72 17.60 3.77 -17.38
CA ASP A 72 18.76 4.37 -16.73
C ASP A 72 18.42 5.06 -15.41
N ILE A 73 17.22 5.66 -15.28
CA ILE A 73 16.74 6.23 -14.01
C ILE A 73 16.65 5.14 -12.95
N TYR A 74 16.02 4.00 -13.27
CA TYR A 74 15.84 2.95 -12.27
C TYR A 74 17.18 2.33 -11.87
N ASN A 75 18.08 2.10 -12.83
CA ASN A 75 19.45 1.67 -12.53
C ASN A 75 20.20 2.67 -11.64
N ALA A 76 20.04 3.97 -11.90
CA ALA A 76 20.64 5.04 -11.09
C ALA A 76 20.06 5.10 -9.66
N VAL A 77 18.75 4.92 -9.50
CA VAL A 77 18.10 4.89 -8.18
C VAL A 77 18.54 3.65 -7.41
N VAL A 78 18.47 2.47 -8.03
CA VAL A 78 18.81 1.19 -7.40
C VAL A 78 20.27 1.14 -6.96
N SER A 79 21.18 1.65 -7.79
CA SER A 79 22.62 1.69 -7.44
C SER A 79 22.93 2.63 -6.28
N LYS A 80 22.15 3.70 -6.09
CA LYS A 80 22.34 4.67 -4.99
C LYS A 80 21.61 4.28 -3.70
N CYS A 81 20.52 3.52 -3.79
CA CYS A 81 19.72 3.12 -2.64
C CYS A 81 20.32 1.92 -1.89
N ARG A 82 21.12 2.20 -0.85
CA ARG A 82 21.71 1.15 0.02
C ARG A 82 20.68 0.21 0.63
N VAL A 83 19.49 0.71 0.95
CA VAL A 83 18.40 -0.08 1.55
C VAL A 83 17.93 -1.18 0.61
N LEU A 84 17.84 -0.91 -0.70
CA LEU A 84 17.41 -1.89 -1.71
C LEU A 84 18.45 -3.00 -1.92
N ASN A 85 19.73 -2.71 -1.66
CA ASN A 85 20.83 -3.67 -1.75
C ASN A 85 21.09 -4.40 -0.42
N GLY A 86 20.34 -4.05 0.64
CA GLY A 86 20.49 -4.60 1.97
C GLY A 86 19.70 -5.89 2.18
N ARG A 87 19.73 -6.37 3.42
CA ARG A 87 18.85 -7.43 3.90
C ARG A 87 17.75 -6.84 4.77
N TYR A 88 16.53 -7.28 4.55
CA TYR A 88 15.41 -6.99 5.43
C TYR A 88 15.51 -7.87 6.69
N LEU A 89 15.56 -7.22 7.85
CA LEU A 89 15.56 -7.86 9.15
C LEU A 89 14.22 -7.55 9.83
N PRO A 90 13.26 -8.49 9.86
CA PRO A 90 12.04 -8.28 10.59
C PRO A 90 12.36 -8.12 12.08
N THR A 91 11.62 -7.25 12.76
CA THR A 91 11.76 -7.08 14.21
C THR A 91 11.47 -8.42 14.90
N PRO A 92 12.41 -9.02 15.67
CA PRO A 92 12.29 -10.40 16.13
C PRO A 92 10.99 -10.72 16.89
N TRP A 93 10.50 -9.77 17.70
CA TRP A 93 9.27 -9.91 18.48
C TRP A 93 7.97 -9.61 17.70
N ILE A 94 8.06 -9.14 16.45
CA ILE A 94 6.93 -8.88 15.55
C ILE A 94 7.23 -9.53 14.19
N SER A 95 7.43 -10.85 14.18
CA SER A 95 7.86 -11.60 12.98
C SER A 95 6.75 -11.86 11.95
N SER A 96 5.59 -11.19 12.07
CA SER A 96 4.46 -11.35 11.16
C SER A 96 4.06 -10.00 10.54
N PRO A 97 3.82 -9.95 9.22
CA PRO A 97 3.53 -8.71 8.49
C PRO A 97 2.25 -8.03 8.96
N HIS A 98 1.24 -8.81 9.36
CA HIS A 98 -0.02 -8.29 9.90
C HIS A 98 0.21 -7.56 11.23
N PHE A 99 0.97 -8.16 12.15
CA PHE A 99 1.29 -7.49 13.41
C PHE A 99 2.21 -6.30 13.23
N GLN A 100 3.15 -6.31 12.28
CA GLN A 100 3.96 -5.13 11.97
C GLN A 100 3.10 -3.96 11.52
N THR A 101 2.11 -4.23 10.67
CA THR A 101 1.15 -3.23 10.18
C THR A 101 0.28 -2.68 11.31
N CYS A 102 -0.31 -3.57 12.13
CA CYS A 102 -1.11 -3.17 13.29
C CYS A 102 -0.27 -2.40 14.32
N PHE A 103 0.95 -2.84 14.61
CA PHE A 103 1.80 -2.23 15.62
C PHE A 103 2.13 -0.78 15.29
N LEU A 104 2.47 -0.48 14.03
CA LEU A 104 2.73 0.91 13.61
C LEU A 104 1.49 1.79 13.70
N ASN A 105 0.30 1.22 13.44
CA ASN A 105 -0.96 1.95 13.55
C ASN A 105 -1.29 2.31 15.01
N PHE A 106 -1.15 1.35 15.95
CA PHE A 106 -1.54 1.53 17.35
C PHE A 106 -0.45 2.13 18.25
N PHE A 107 0.83 1.84 17.97
CA PHE A 107 1.97 2.18 18.83
C PHE A 107 3.02 3.06 18.13
N GLY A 108 2.76 3.49 16.89
CA GLY A 108 3.59 4.48 16.23
C GLY A 108 3.69 5.75 17.08
N ARG A 109 4.90 6.28 17.27
CA ARG A 109 5.15 7.56 17.95
C ARG A 109 5.38 8.63 16.87
N PRO A 110 4.31 9.18 16.26
CA PRO A 110 4.49 10.12 15.16
C PRO A 110 5.16 11.40 15.65
N PRO A 111 5.98 12.03 14.79
CA PRO A 111 6.53 13.34 15.09
C PRO A 111 5.41 14.38 15.26
N VAL A 112 5.68 15.38 16.10
CA VAL A 112 4.74 16.47 16.37
C VAL A 112 5.06 17.63 15.46
N PHE A 113 4.11 17.96 14.58
CA PHE A 113 4.14 19.10 13.68
C PHE A 113 2.69 19.38 13.24
N SER A 114 2.46 20.54 12.63
CA SER A 114 1.16 20.92 12.09
C SER A 114 1.24 21.03 10.56
N TYR A 115 0.22 20.54 9.88
CA TYR A 115 0.08 20.75 8.44
C TYR A 115 -0.56 22.11 8.16
N ARG A 116 -0.15 22.74 7.05
CA ARG A 116 -0.91 23.84 6.43
C ARG A 116 -1.97 23.24 5.52
N ARG A 117 -3.24 23.36 5.89
CA ARG A 117 -4.35 22.81 5.11
C ARG A 117 -4.79 23.76 4.00
N GLU A 118 -4.98 23.20 2.82
CA GLU A 118 -5.64 23.80 1.67
C GLU A 118 -6.85 22.93 1.30
N LEU A 119 -7.98 23.56 1.00
CA LEU A 119 -9.18 22.86 0.55
C LEU A 119 -9.30 23.01 -0.96
N PHE A 120 -9.17 21.88 -1.66
CA PHE A 120 -9.35 21.81 -3.09
C PHE A 120 -10.80 21.45 -3.40
N HIS A 121 -11.46 22.28 -4.21
CA HIS A 121 -12.82 22.04 -4.67
C HIS A 121 -12.78 21.40 -6.06
N ALA A 122 -13.26 20.17 -6.14
CA ALA A 122 -13.42 19.45 -7.39
C ALA A 122 -14.62 19.99 -8.18
N SER A 123 -14.60 19.78 -9.50
CA SER A 123 -15.61 20.27 -10.43
C SER A 123 -17.02 19.71 -10.19
N ASP A 124 -17.12 18.56 -9.52
CA ASP A 124 -18.36 17.91 -9.11
C ASP A 124 -18.90 18.42 -7.77
N GLY A 125 -18.33 19.49 -7.20
CA GLY A 125 -18.67 20.02 -5.89
C GLY A 125 -18.04 19.27 -4.72
N GLY A 126 -17.21 18.25 -5.00
CA GLY A 126 -16.45 17.53 -3.98
C GLY A 126 -15.37 18.40 -3.33
N THR A 127 -15.04 18.11 -2.08
CA THR A 127 -13.96 18.80 -1.35
C THR A 127 -12.89 17.79 -0.94
N ILE A 128 -11.64 18.15 -1.22
CA ILE A 128 -10.45 17.35 -0.93
C ILE A 128 -9.51 18.21 -0.09
N ALA A 129 -9.00 17.68 1.03
CA ALA A 129 -8.00 18.39 1.82
C ALA A 129 -6.58 18.06 1.36
N LEU A 130 -5.83 19.09 1.01
CA LEU A 130 -4.39 19.04 0.77
C LEU A 130 -3.67 19.52 2.03
N ASP A 131 -2.98 18.60 2.70
CA ASP A 131 -2.23 18.91 3.92
C ASP A 131 -0.75 19.05 3.61
N TRP A 132 -0.25 20.29 3.68
CA TRP A 132 1.10 20.66 3.32
C TRP A 132 2.06 20.65 4.51
N LEU A 133 3.26 20.13 4.29
CA LEU A 133 4.39 20.23 5.19
C LEU A 133 5.63 20.65 4.39
N SER A 134 6.13 21.84 4.67
CA SER A 134 7.34 22.35 4.02
C SER A 134 8.60 22.05 4.82
N SER A 135 9.75 22.04 4.15
CA SER A 135 11.05 21.89 4.80
C SER A 135 11.31 22.98 5.87
N SER A 136 10.81 24.19 5.65
CA SER A 136 10.88 25.32 6.60
C SER A 136 10.17 25.01 7.92
N ASP A 137 9.01 24.34 7.86
CA ASP A 137 8.20 23.99 9.04
C ASP A 137 8.93 23.03 9.97
N VAL A 138 9.76 22.15 9.42
CA VAL A 138 10.50 21.13 10.17
C VAL A 138 11.88 21.63 10.60
N SER A 139 12.50 22.52 9.83
CA SER A 139 13.86 23.01 10.09
C SER A 139 13.93 24.14 11.12
N GLY A 140 12.78 24.64 11.61
CA GLY A 140 12.70 25.71 12.62
C GLY A 140 13.21 27.07 12.10
N ALA A 141 13.35 27.22 10.79
CA ALA A 141 13.72 28.48 10.18
C ALA A 141 12.50 29.43 10.26
N PHE A 142 12.64 30.54 10.97
CA PHE A 142 11.64 31.62 11.04
C PHE A 142 11.52 32.35 9.68
N HIS A 143 11.02 31.67 8.65
CA HIS A 143 10.60 32.33 7.42
C HIS A 143 9.18 32.84 7.61
N MET A 144 9.05 34.17 7.65
CA MET A 144 7.81 34.91 7.94
C MET A 144 6.70 34.78 6.89
N ASN A 145 6.83 33.91 5.89
CA ASN A 145 5.76 33.60 4.93
C ASN A 145 6.01 32.20 4.35
N ASN A 146 5.25 31.20 4.80
CA ASN A 146 5.24 29.82 4.28
C ASN A 146 4.51 29.72 2.93
N VAL A 147 4.85 30.60 1.98
CA VAL A 147 4.30 30.59 0.63
C VAL A 147 5.37 30.04 -0.30
N ILE A 148 5.13 28.85 -0.85
CA ILE A 148 5.97 28.28 -1.90
C ILE A 148 5.80 29.19 -3.13
N SER A 149 6.89 29.76 -3.62
CA SER A 149 6.86 30.59 -4.83
C SER A 149 6.62 29.73 -6.06
N LYS A 150 5.98 30.26 -7.11
CA LYS A 150 5.87 29.58 -8.41
C LYS A 150 7.22 29.31 -9.06
N ASP A 151 8.23 30.10 -8.68
CA ASP A 151 9.61 29.95 -9.15
C ASP A 151 10.44 28.97 -8.30
N ASP A 152 9.86 28.38 -7.25
CA ASP A 152 10.53 27.42 -6.40
C ASP A 152 10.80 26.11 -7.17
N THR A 153 12.04 25.63 -7.08
CA THR A 153 12.49 24.38 -7.70
C THR A 153 12.56 23.24 -6.68
N THR A 154 12.15 23.48 -5.44
CA THR A 154 12.14 22.48 -4.37
C THR A 154 11.17 21.35 -4.74
N PRO A 155 11.61 20.09 -4.76
CA PRO A 155 10.75 18.96 -5.09
C PRO A 155 9.53 18.85 -4.17
N ILE A 156 8.39 18.47 -4.74
CA ILE A 156 7.14 18.23 -4.01
C ILE A 156 6.81 16.74 -4.06
N MET A 157 6.73 16.12 -2.88
CA MET A 157 6.23 14.76 -2.72
C MET A 157 4.72 14.79 -2.48
N VAL A 158 3.96 14.28 -3.45
CA VAL A 158 2.50 14.10 -3.37
C VAL A 158 2.22 12.71 -2.80
N VAL A 159 1.61 12.66 -1.62
CA VAL A 159 1.31 11.41 -0.90
C VAL A 159 -0.17 11.09 -0.99
N ILE A 160 -0.49 9.91 -1.53
CA ILE A 160 -1.84 9.35 -1.64
C ILE A 160 -2.01 8.29 -0.53
N PRO A 161 -2.80 8.59 0.53
CA PRO A 161 -2.99 7.69 1.66
C PRO A 161 -3.70 6.38 1.30
N GLY A 162 -3.59 5.42 2.22
CA GLY A 162 -4.27 4.13 2.16
C GLY A 162 -5.75 4.20 2.53
N LEU A 163 -6.39 3.03 2.60
CA LEU A 163 -7.81 2.91 2.97
C LEU A 163 -8.01 3.42 4.40
N THR A 164 -9.05 4.23 4.62
CA THR A 164 -9.41 4.79 5.95
C THR A 164 -8.28 5.52 6.66
N SER A 165 -7.31 6.04 5.90
CA SER A 165 -6.16 6.79 6.43
C SER A 165 -6.12 8.20 5.89
N ASP A 166 -5.41 9.05 6.59
CA ASP A 166 -5.31 10.48 6.32
C ASP A 166 -3.92 11.01 6.75
N SER A 167 -3.72 12.31 6.62
CA SER A 167 -2.50 13.00 7.05
C SER A 167 -2.16 12.82 8.53
N ALA A 168 -3.11 12.51 9.41
CA ALA A 168 -2.87 12.31 10.83
C ALA A 168 -2.29 10.92 11.16
N SER A 169 -2.38 9.97 10.20
CA SER A 169 -1.90 8.60 10.37
C SER A 169 -0.40 8.55 10.63
N ALA A 170 0.04 7.74 11.60
CA ALA A 170 1.42 7.79 12.10
C ALA A 170 2.48 7.55 11.01
N TYR A 171 2.23 6.60 10.10
CA TYR A 171 3.14 6.29 9.01
C TYR A 171 3.26 7.45 7.99
N ILE A 172 2.14 8.14 7.69
CA ILE A 172 2.13 9.34 6.83
C ILE A 172 2.91 10.46 7.50
N LYS A 173 2.72 10.66 8.82
CA LYS A 173 3.46 11.68 9.57
C LYS A 173 4.96 11.40 9.58
N HIS A 174 5.39 10.16 9.75
CA HIS A 174 6.80 9.79 9.65
C HIS A 174 7.36 10.02 8.25
N LEU A 175 6.62 9.64 7.20
CA LEU A 175 7.02 9.86 5.82
C LEU A 175 7.15 11.36 5.53
N ALA A 176 6.11 12.13 5.81
CA ALA A 176 6.08 13.57 5.57
C ALA A 176 7.21 14.29 6.32
N PHE A 177 7.38 14.01 7.61
CA PHE A 177 8.41 14.63 8.43
C PHE A 177 9.82 14.33 7.93
N ASN A 178 10.13 13.06 7.62
CA ASN A 178 11.47 12.68 7.16
C ASN A 178 11.79 13.26 5.77
N THR A 179 10.80 13.30 4.88
CA THR A 179 10.93 13.92 3.56
C THR A 179 11.13 15.43 3.69
N ALA A 180 10.31 16.10 4.50
CA ALA A 180 10.43 17.54 4.75
C ALA A 180 11.77 17.91 5.38
N LYS A 181 12.22 17.13 6.38
CA LYS A 181 13.56 17.27 6.98
C LYS A 181 14.71 17.10 5.98
N SER A 182 14.47 16.38 4.88
CA SER A 182 15.45 16.19 3.80
C SER A 182 15.44 17.33 2.78
N GLY A 183 14.70 18.41 3.02
CA GLY A 183 14.67 19.60 2.18
C GLY A 183 13.54 19.64 1.15
N TRP A 184 12.59 18.69 1.19
CA TRP A 184 11.54 18.58 0.19
C TRP A 184 10.23 19.15 0.74
N ASN A 185 9.30 19.55 -0.14
CA ASN A 185 7.95 19.87 0.27
C ASN A 185 7.08 18.60 0.18
N VAL A 186 6.11 18.45 1.07
CA VAL A 186 5.19 17.30 1.09
C VAL A 186 3.77 17.80 1.07
N VAL A 187 2.93 17.20 0.24
CA VAL A 187 1.49 17.41 0.23
C VAL A 187 0.80 16.07 0.36
N VAL A 188 -0.04 15.93 1.38
CA VAL A 188 -0.87 14.74 1.58
C VAL A 188 -2.26 15.02 1.01
N THR A 189 -2.68 14.20 0.05
CA THR A 189 -3.99 14.32 -0.61
C THR A 189 -5.00 13.46 0.14
N ASN A 190 -5.73 14.04 1.10
CA ASN A 190 -6.72 13.28 1.85
C ASN A 190 -7.92 12.93 0.96
N HIS A 191 -8.32 11.66 0.96
CA HIS A 191 -9.49 11.22 0.21
C HIS A 191 -10.76 11.94 0.69
N ARG A 192 -11.75 12.05 -0.19
CA ARG A 192 -13.07 12.63 0.13
C ARG A 192 -13.67 11.99 1.38
N GLY A 193 -14.12 12.82 2.32
CA GLY A 193 -14.69 12.36 3.59
C GLY A 193 -13.66 11.96 4.66
N LEU A 194 -12.36 12.05 4.39
CA LEU A 194 -11.28 11.80 5.34
C LEU A 194 -10.54 13.09 5.71
N GLY A 195 -9.64 13.02 6.70
CA GLY A 195 -8.87 14.16 7.17
C GLY A 195 -9.71 15.25 7.84
N GLY A 196 -10.94 14.96 8.28
CA GLY A 196 -11.84 15.93 8.91
C GLY A 196 -12.59 16.84 7.92
N VAL A 197 -12.64 16.47 6.63
CA VAL A 197 -13.46 17.14 5.62
C VAL A 197 -14.76 16.37 5.43
N SER A 198 -15.90 17.08 5.40
CA SER A 198 -17.21 16.47 5.10
C SER A 198 -17.30 16.05 3.64
N ILE A 199 -18.10 15.02 3.36
CA ILE A 199 -18.45 14.64 2.00
C ILE A 199 -19.41 15.70 1.44
N THR A 200 -19.02 16.37 0.35
CA THR A 200 -19.79 17.46 -0.27
C THR A 200 -20.32 17.13 -1.67
N SER A 201 -20.03 15.93 -2.20
CA SER A 201 -20.63 15.43 -3.44
C SER A 201 -20.99 13.94 -3.30
N ASP A 202 -21.75 13.42 -4.26
CA ASP A 202 -22.15 12.01 -4.32
C ASP A 202 -21.01 11.07 -4.76
N CYS A 203 -19.81 11.61 -5.01
CA CYS A 203 -18.64 10.83 -5.42
C CYS A 203 -17.76 10.47 -4.22
N PHE A 204 -17.54 9.17 -4.03
CA PHE A 204 -16.66 8.60 -3.01
C PHE A 204 -15.35 8.10 -3.62
N TYR A 205 -14.28 8.07 -2.82
CA TYR A 205 -13.04 7.43 -3.24
C TYR A 205 -13.19 5.90 -3.24
N ASN A 206 -12.52 5.25 -4.18
CA ASN A 206 -12.37 3.79 -4.23
C ASN A 206 -11.06 3.44 -4.93
N ALA A 207 -10.71 2.15 -4.96
CA ALA A 207 -9.43 1.68 -5.51
C ALA A 207 -9.21 2.02 -6.99
N GLY A 208 -10.28 2.22 -7.77
CA GLY A 208 -10.23 2.58 -9.18
C GLY A 208 -10.51 4.05 -9.48
N TRP A 209 -10.82 4.87 -8.47
CA TRP A 209 -11.08 6.29 -8.67
C TRP A 209 -9.77 7.06 -8.82
N THR A 210 -9.46 7.48 -10.05
CA THR A 210 -8.20 8.17 -10.38
C THR A 210 -8.38 9.66 -10.66
N GLU A 211 -9.62 10.14 -10.71
CA GLU A 211 -9.92 11.51 -11.14
C GLU A 211 -9.46 12.54 -10.11
N ASP A 212 -9.69 12.28 -8.82
CA ASP A 212 -9.21 13.14 -7.72
C ASP A 212 -7.69 13.32 -7.79
N THR A 213 -6.97 12.22 -7.95
CA THR A 213 -5.51 12.23 -8.13
C THR A 213 -5.11 13.06 -9.35
N ARG A 214 -5.79 12.88 -10.49
CA ARG A 214 -5.50 13.62 -11.73
C ARG A 214 -5.68 15.12 -11.56
N VAL A 215 -6.82 15.57 -11.04
CA VAL A 215 -7.11 17.00 -10.92
C VAL A 215 -6.16 17.69 -9.94
N ILE A 216 -5.77 17.00 -8.86
CA ILE A 216 -4.79 17.53 -7.91
C ILE A 216 -3.40 17.62 -8.54
N ILE A 217 -2.94 16.59 -9.26
CA ILE A 217 -1.63 16.63 -9.93
C ILE A 217 -1.57 17.79 -10.91
N ASN A 218 -2.61 17.95 -11.74
CA ASN A 218 -2.67 19.04 -12.71
C ASN A 218 -2.66 20.41 -12.01
N HIS A 219 -3.46 20.56 -10.95
CA HIS A 219 -3.48 21.78 -10.13
C HIS A 219 -2.09 22.11 -9.57
N LEU A 220 -1.40 21.13 -8.98
CA LEU A 220 -0.06 21.30 -8.42
C LEU A 220 0.98 21.62 -9.50
N HIS A 221 0.88 21.00 -10.67
CA HIS A 221 1.77 21.26 -11.78
C HIS A 221 1.59 22.68 -12.34
N ASP A 222 0.36 23.16 -12.42
CA ASP A 222 0.05 24.53 -12.88
C ASP A 222 0.45 25.60 -11.84
N GLU A 223 0.32 25.27 -10.55
CA GLU A 223 0.68 26.16 -9.46
C GLU A 223 2.20 26.24 -9.25
N TYR A 224 2.91 25.10 -9.37
CA TYR A 224 4.35 24.97 -9.13
C TYR A 224 5.10 24.39 -10.35
N PRO A 225 5.12 25.10 -11.50
CA PRO A 225 5.61 24.55 -12.78
C PRO A 225 7.12 24.26 -12.80
N LYS A 226 7.90 24.82 -11.87
CA LYS A 226 9.35 24.59 -11.78
C LYS A 226 9.72 23.53 -10.75
N ALA A 227 8.79 23.09 -9.91
CA ALA A 227 9.03 22.12 -8.87
C ALA A 227 8.84 20.69 -9.40
N PRO A 228 9.85 19.81 -9.30
CA PRO A 228 9.67 18.40 -9.65
C PRO A 228 8.62 17.73 -8.75
N LEU A 229 7.62 17.08 -9.36
CA LEU A 229 6.58 16.34 -8.63
C LEU A 229 6.93 14.85 -8.50
N PHE A 230 6.84 14.31 -7.29
CA PHE A 230 7.05 12.90 -6.99
C PHE A 230 5.83 12.32 -6.31
N LEU A 231 5.27 11.23 -6.86
CA LEU A 231 4.06 10.63 -6.34
C LEU A 231 4.37 9.38 -5.52
N VAL A 232 3.77 9.28 -4.35
CA VAL A 232 3.90 8.13 -3.45
C VAL A 232 2.51 7.69 -3.02
N GLY A 233 2.12 6.47 -3.42
CA GLY A 233 0.90 5.84 -2.97
C GLY A 233 1.17 4.77 -1.92
N THR A 234 0.28 4.63 -0.93
CA THR A 234 0.35 3.56 0.07
C THR A 234 -0.89 2.69 0.03
N SER A 235 -0.74 1.35 0.01
CA SER A 235 -1.86 0.40 -0.05
C SER A 235 -2.84 0.73 -1.20
N ILE A 236 -4.13 0.99 -0.92
CA ILE A 236 -5.12 1.41 -1.93
C ILE A 236 -4.67 2.67 -2.70
N GLY A 237 -3.94 3.58 -2.07
CA GLY A 237 -3.38 4.77 -2.72
C GLY A 237 -2.30 4.40 -3.76
N ALA A 238 -1.55 3.32 -3.54
CA ALA A 238 -0.64 2.78 -4.54
C ALA A 238 -1.40 2.17 -5.72
N ASN A 239 -2.52 1.49 -5.47
CA ASN A 239 -3.39 0.99 -6.53
C ASN A 239 -3.97 2.13 -7.38
N ILE A 240 -4.50 3.17 -6.74
CA ILE A 240 -5.01 4.37 -7.42
C ILE A 240 -3.91 5.01 -8.28
N LEU A 241 -2.70 5.15 -7.74
CA LEU A 241 -1.56 5.70 -8.48
C LEU A 241 -1.21 4.86 -9.71
N VAL A 242 -1.13 3.53 -9.56
CA VAL A 242 -0.84 2.63 -10.70
C VAL A 242 -1.95 2.71 -11.75
N CYS A 243 -3.22 2.69 -11.34
CA CYS A 243 -4.34 2.86 -12.27
C CYS A 243 -4.29 4.20 -13.00
N HIS A 244 -3.90 5.29 -12.31
CA HIS A 244 -3.73 6.61 -12.91
C HIS A 244 -2.61 6.61 -13.97
N LEU A 245 -1.45 6.02 -13.66
CA LEU A 245 -0.33 5.90 -14.60
C LEU A 245 -0.69 5.05 -15.82
N ILE A 246 -1.38 3.92 -15.62
CA ILE A 246 -1.88 3.08 -16.72
C ILE A 246 -2.85 3.88 -17.60
N PHE A 247 -3.74 4.66 -17.01
CA PHE A 247 -4.66 5.48 -17.78
C PHE A 247 -3.92 6.53 -18.61
N LEU A 248 -2.91 7.21 -18.05
CA LEU A 248 -2.08 8.16 -18.80
C LEU A 248 -1.41 7.48 -19.99
N ILE A 249 -0.79 6.32 -19.77
CA ILE A 249 -0.20 5.48 -20.80
C ILE A 249 -1.21 5.15 -21.89
N LEU A 250 -2.41 4.68 -21.52
CA LEU A 250 -3.45 4.32 -22.48
C LEU A 250 -3.98 5.53 -23.25
N VAL A 251 -4.09 6.70 -22.62
CA VAL A 251 -4.50 7.93 -23.30
C VAL A 251 -3.43 8.41 -24.27
N GLU A 252 -2.16 8.34 -23.91
CA GLU A 252 -1.05 8.64 -24.82
C GLU A 252 -1.02 7.67 -26.00
N ILE A 253 -1.08 6.36 -25.74
CA ILE A 253 -1.20 5.34 -26.79
C ILE A 253 -2.42 5.65 -27.66
N TYR A 254 -3.58 5.90 -27.09
CA TYR A 254 -4.80 6.17 -27.86
C TYR A 254 -4.70 7.47 -28.66
N THR A 255 -4.09 8.51 -28.11
CA THR A 255 -3.87 9.80 -28.78
C THR A 255 -2.86 9.64 -29.91
N LEU A 256 -1.79 8.87 -29.68
CA LEU A 256 -0.81 8.49 -30.69
C LEU A 256 -1.48 7.66 -31.78
N PHE A 257 -2.28 6.65 -31.43
CA PHE A 257 -3.05 5.85 -32.39
C PHE A 257 -4.08 6.69 -33.15
N ARG A 258 -4.71 7.69 -32.53
CA ARG A 258 -5.66 8.59 -33.18
C ARG A 258 -4.96 9.57 -34.13
N PHE A 259 -3.78 10.05 -33.74
CA PHE A 259 -2.91 10.88 -34.57
C PHE A 259 -2.32 10.09 -35.75
N LEU A 260 -1.94 8.82 -35.51
CA LEU A 260 -1.47 7.89 -36.54
C LEU A 260 -2.61 7.34 -37.41
N ALA A 261 -3.85 7.27 -36.92
CA ALA A 261 -5.01 6.84 -37.70
C ALA A 261 -5.53 7.93 -38.65
N SER A 262 -5.13 9.20 -38.45
CA SER A 262 -5.37 10.28 -39.42
C SER A 262 -4.44 10.23 -40.65
N ASP A 263 -3.33 9.48 -40.59
CA ASP A 263 -2.38 9.31 -41.69
C ASP A 263 -2.09 7.82 -41.92
N PHE A 264 -2.70 7.22 -42.94
CA PHE A 264 -2.54 5.79 -43.27
C PHE A 264 -1.06 5.32 -43.30
N ILE A 265 -0.69 4.38 -42.41
CA ILE A 265 0.09 3.13 -42.63
C ILE A 265 0.36 2.46 -41.27
N TYR A 266 0.07 1.16 -41.17
CA TYR A 266 0.27 0.34 -39.97
C TYR A 266 1.76 0.21 -39.60
N PHE A 267 2.14 0.58 -38.38
CA PHE A 267 3.38 0.13 -37.73
C PHE A 267 3.15 -0.04 -36.21
N PHE A 268 3.50 -1.21 -35.69
CA PHE A 268 3.64 -1.45 -34.25
C PHE A 268 4.93 -0.77 -33.77
N CYS A 269 4.88 0.02 -32.68
CA CYS A 269 6.09 0.52 -32.04
C CYS A 269 5.95 0.52 -30.51
N PHE A 270 7.02 0.04 -29.86
CA PHE A 270 7.20 -0.12 -28.41
C PHE A 270 7.64 1.19 -27.74
N TYR A 271 7.32 1.29 -26.45
CA TYR A 271 7.62 2.38 -25.50
C TYR A 271 9.08 2.83 -25.42
N TYR A 272 9.30 4.14 -25.32
CA TYR A 272 10.28 4.78 -24.44
C TYR A 272 9.84 6.23 -24.17
N PHE A 273 9.80 6.65 -22.89
CA PHE A 273 9.99 8.07 -22.59
C PHE A 273 10.80 8.28 -21.31
N PHE A 274 11.80 9.14 -21.48
CA PHE A 274 12.58 9.84 -20.47
C PHE A 274 12.34 11.33 -20.77
N GLN A 275 11.99 12.11 -19.76
CA GLN A 275 12.12 13.57 -19.75
C GLN A 275 12.46 13.93 -18.31
N SER A 276 13.59 14.53 -17.94
CA SER A 276 14.70 15.17 -18.68
C SER A 276 16.03 14.46 -18.46
#